data_AF-A0A212CK55-F1
#
_entry.id   AF-A0A212CK55-F1
#
_cell.length_a   1.000
_cell.length_b   1.000
_cell.length_c   1.000
_cell.angle_alpha   90.00
_cell.angle_beta   90.00
_cell.angle_gamma   90.00
#
_symmetry.space_group_name_H-M   'P 1'
#
loop_
_entity.id
_entity.type
_entity.pdbx_description
1 polymer ?
#
loop_
_entity_poly.entity_id
_entity_poly.type
_entity_poly.pdbx_seq_one_letter_code
_entity_poly.pdbx_strand_id
1 'polypeptide(L)' 'MPTMASVKLSTLHPIVNHPHYEDADLRPGCSMLEIWDVEDPSNSANPPLCSVLLKDARPYFTTVFQN' A
#
# COMPACT_ATOMS: atom_id res chain seq x y z
N MET A 1 0.56 -3.88 -8.67
CA MET A 1 1.93 -3.36 -8.84
C MET A 1 2.70 -3.73 -7.59
N PRO A 2 3.86 -4.39 -7.67
CA PRO A 2 4.61 -4.74 -6.47
C PRO A 2 5.10 -3.46 -5.79
N THR A 3 4.45 -3.10 -4.69
CA THR A 3 4.74 -1.90 -3.89
C THR A 3 6.21 -1.90 -3.47
N MET A 4 6.77 -3.08 -3.19
CA MET A 4 8.17 -3.22 -2.80
C MET A 4 9.16 -2.95 -3.94
N ALA A 5 8.79 -3.25 -5.19
CA ALA A 5 9.63 -2.90 -6.34
C ALA A 5 9.73 -1.38 -6.49
N SER A 6 8.62 -0.66 -6.32
CA SER A 6 8.60 0.80 -6.34
C SER A 6 9.40 1.40 -5.19
N VAL A 7 9.23 0.92 -3.95
CA VAL A 7 9.96 1.43 -2.78
C VAL A 7 11.48 1.20 -2.92
N LYS A 8 11.90 0.04 -3.45
CA LYS A 8 13.32 -0.24 -3.73
C LYS A 8 13.91 0.71 -4.78
N LEU A 9 13.15 1.04 -5.82
CA LEU A 9 13.58 1.98 -6.86
C LEU A 9 13.61 3.43 -6.37
N SER A 10 12.67 3.84 -5.51
CA SER A 10 12.57 5.21 -5.01
C SER A 10 13.61 5.53 -3.94
N THR A 11 13.92 4.58 -3.07
CA THR A 11 14.81 4.83 -1.92
C THR A 11 16.29 4.67 -2.27
N LEU A 12 16.64 3.90 -3.31
CA LEU A 12 18.02 3.53 -3.63
C LEU A 12 18.78 2.82 -2.48
N HIS A 13 18.06 2.40 -1.43
CA HIS A 13 18.63 1.68 -0.29
C HIS A 13 18.32 0.17 -0.41
N PRO A 14 19.21 -0.72 0.09
CA PRO A 14 18.91 -2.14 0.18
C PRO A 14 17.79 -2.35 1.21
N ILE A 15 16.56 -2.53 0.74
CA ILE A 15 15.42 -2.88 1.59
C ILE A 15 15.27 -4.40 1.58
N VAL A 16 15.16 -4.97 2.77
CA VAL A 16 14.80 -6.38 2.95
C VAL A 16 13.36 -6.55 2.49
N ASN A 17 13.17 -7.09 1.29
CA ASN A 17 11.85 -7.48 0.83
C ASN A 17 11.54 -8.88 1.37
N HIS A 18 10.69 -8.97 2.39
CA HIS A 18 10.16 -10.25 2.83
C HIS A 18 9.02 -10.61 1.85
N PRO A 19 9.04 -11.81 1.21
CA PRO A 19 8.09 -12.18 0.14
C PRO A 19 6.61 -12.12 0.57
N HIS A 20 6.42 -12.08 1.87
CA HIS A 20 5.20 -12.01 2.64
C HIS A 20 4.50 -10.65 2.67
N TYR A 21 5.21 -9.57 2.35
CA TYR A 21 4.72 -8.20 2.49
C TYR A 21 3.69 -7.81 1.42
N GLU A 22 3.73 -8.53 0.28
CA GLU A 22 2.92 -8.27 -0.91
C GLU A 22 1.80 -9.31 -1.09
N ASP A 23 1.72 -10.32 -0.22
CA ASP A 23 0.82 -11.46 -0.37
C ASP A 23 -0.31 -11.41 0.68
N ALA A 24 -1.54 -11.26 0.20
CA ALA A 24 -2.73 -11.24 1.03
C ALA A 24 -3.16 -12.64 1.51
N ASP A 25 -2.63 -13.71 0.91
CA ASP A 25 -2.92 -15.11 1.29
C ASP A 25 -1.97 -15.63 2.38
N LEU A 26 -1.12 -14.76 2.92
CA LEU A 26 -0.28 -15.09 4.05
C LEU A 26 -1.06 -15.14 5.38
N ARG A 27 -0.44 -15.73 6.42
CA ARG A 27 -0.86 -15.61 7.82
C ARG A 27 -1.45 -14.21 8.09
N PRO A 28 -2.68 -14.14 8.64
CA PRO A 28 -3.29 -12.86 9.00
C PRO A 28 -2.36 -12.03 9.88
N GLY A 29 -2.25 -10.74 9.57
CA GLY A 29 -1.42 -9.78 10.29
C GLY A 29 -0.02 -9.54 9.74
N CYS A 30 0.35 -10.15 8.61
CA CYS A 30 1.72 -10.08 8.06
C CYS A 30 1.82 -9.26 6.78
N SER A 31 0.69 -8.96 6.12
CA SER A 31 0.69 -8.05 5.00
C SER A 31 0.90 -6.62 5.49
N MET A 32 1.39 -5.77 4.59
CA MET A 32 1.60 -4.35 4.88
C MET A 32 0.41 -3.66 5.52
N LEU A 33 -0.76 -3.86 4.91
CA LEU A 33 -1.99 -3.18 5.30
C LEU A 33 -2.36 -3.56 6.72
N GLU A 34 -2.26 -4.85 7.06
CA GLU A 34 -2.57 -5.33 8.40
C GLU A 34 -1.58 -4.83 9.46
N ILE A 35 -0.30 -4.63 9.10
CA ILE A 35 0.69 -4.02 10.01
C ILE A 35 0.28 -2.58 10.33
N TRP A 36 -0.14 -1.80 9.32
CA TRP A 36 -0.63 -0.43 9.54
C TRP A 36 -1.92 -0.38 10.34
N ASP A 37 -2.81 -1.38 10.21
CA ASP A 37 -4.03 -1.46 11.02
C ASP A 37 -3.73 -1.62 12.52
N VAL A 38 -2.58 -2.23 12.87
CA VAL A 38 -2.10 -2.32 14.26
C VAL A 38 -1.51 -0.98 14.73
N GLU A 39 -0.79 -0.27 13.87
CA GLU A 39 -0.16 1.01 14.21
C GLU A 39 -1.16 2.18 14.25
N ASP A 40 -2.22 2.14 13.43
CA ASP A 40 -3.32 3.12 13.40
C ASP A 40 -4.70 2.43 13.56
N PRO A 41 -5.06 2.02 14.79
CA PRO A 41 -6.30 1.30 15.05
C PRO A 41 -7.54 2.12 14.71
N SER A 42 -7.45 3.46 14.72
CA SER A 42 -8.57 4.34 14.36
C SER A 42 -8.95 4.22 12.89
N ASN A 43 -8.00 3.82 12.04
CA ASN A 43 -8.20 3.70 10.60
C ASN A 43 -8.32 2.25 10.11
N SER A 44 -8.13 1.26 11.01
CA SER A 44 -8.15 -0.19 10.70
C SER A 44 -9.45 -0.72 10.07
N ALA A 45 -10.59 -0.07 10.34
CA ALA A 45 -11.87 -0.46 9.77
C ALA A 45 -12.15 0.17 8.38
N ASN A 46 -11.28 1.09 7.93
CA ASN A 46 -11.45 1.79 6.68
C ASN A 46 -10.78 1.03 5.53
N PRO A 47 -11.29 1.13 4.29
CA PRO A 47 -10.59 0.57 3.14
C PRO A 47 -9.23 1.24 2.96
N PRO A 48 -8.19 0.51 2.50
CA PRO A 48 -6.89 1.08 2.22
C PRO A 48 -6.96 2.27 1.28
N LEU A 49 -6.32 3.38 1.65
CA LEU A 49 -6.39 4.64 0.91
C LEU A 49 -5.98 4.46 -0.57
N CYS A 50 -4.95 3.67 -0.85
CA CYS A 50 -4.51 3.41 -2.22
C CYS A 50 -5.62 2.76 -3.07
N SER A 51 -6.39 1.83 -2.51
CA SER A 51 -7.52 1.20 -3.19
C SER A 51 -8.67 2.18 -3.46
N VAL A 52 -8.88 3.14 -2.56
CA VAL A 52 -9.85 4.23 -2.76
C VAL A 52 -9.36 5.15 -3.89
N LEU A 53 -8.11 5.60 -3.83
CA LEU A 53 -7.52 6.52 -4.81
C LEU A 53 -7.42 5.93 -6.22
N LEU A 54 -7.17 4.62 -6.35
CA LEU A 54 -7.18 3.94 -7.65
C LEU A 54 -8.58 3.93 -8.29
N LYS A 55 -9.65 4.02 -7.50
CA LYS A 55 -11.03 4.07 -7.99
C LYS A 55 -11.48 5.51 -8.25
N ASP A 56 -11.28 6.41 -7.28
CA ASP A 56 -11.51 7.84 -7.43
C ASP A 56 -10.50 8.61 -6.57
N ALA A 57 -9.64 9.38 -7.23
CA ALA A 57 -8.58 10.11 -6.57
C ALA A 57 -9.01 11.51 -6.08
N ARG A 58 -10.24 11.95 -6.40
CA ARG A 58 -10.75 13.28 -6.02
C ARG A 58 -11.21 13.30 -4.56
N PRO A 59 -11.14 14.47 -3.87
CA PRO A 59 -10.70 15.77 -4.38
C PRO A 59 -9.17 15.96 -4.35
N TYR A 60 -8.42 14.98 -3.85
CA TYR A 60 -6.98 15.13 -3.57
C TYR A 60 -6.12 15.22 -4.83
N PHE A 61 -6.49 14.48 -5.87
CA PHE A 61 -5.79 14.47 -7.14
C PHE A 61 -6.75 14.74 -8.28
N THR A 62 -6.29 15.52 -9.26
CA THR A 62 -7.00 15.76 -10.52
C THR A 62 -6.23 15.05 -11.63
N THR A 63 -6.91 14.25 -12.45
CA THR A 63 -6.30 13.60 -13.61
C THR A 63 -5.89 14.66 -14.63
N VAL A 64 -4.59 14.89 -14.79
CA VAL A 64 -4.03 15.87 -15.75
C VAL A 64 -3.67 15.23 -17.10
N PHE A 65 -3.66 13.91 -17.19
CA PHE A 65 -3.34 13.15 -18.40
C PHE A 65 -4.00 11.76 -18.37
N GLN A 66 -4.53 11.31 -19.52
CA GLN A 66 -5.05 9.95 -19.73
C GLN A 66 -4.78 9.56 -21.19
N ASN A 67 -4.19 8.38 -21.42
CA ASN A 67 -3.84 7.84 -22.74
C ASN A 67 -4.92 6.88 -23.27
#